data_AF-A0AAW8NFI1-F1
#
_entry.id   AF-A0AAW8NFI1-F1
#
_cell.length_a   1.000
_cell.length_b   1.000
_cell.length_c   1.000
_cell.angle_alpha   90.00
_cell.angle_beta   90.00
_cell.angle_gamma   90.00
#
_symmetry.space_group_name_H-M   'P 1'
#
loop_
_entity.id
_entity.type
_entity.pdbx_description
1 polymer ?
#
loop_
_entity_poly.entity_id
_entity_poly.type
_entity_poly.pdbx_seq_one_letter_code
_entity_poly.pdbx_strand_id
1 'polypeptide(L)'
;MTEAQHRYIAQAVQYIAADESRFLEVDRAVVEKFNAHVQEELQKSAFSSECSSWYKNEDGRVINNWSGTVEEYRAHTHDLQLDDYLQLAESGPAK
;
A
#
# COMPACT_ATOMS: atom_id res chain seq x y z
N MET A 1 -13.89 -1.57 -2.88
CA MET A 1 -12.49 -1.43 -2.41
C MET A 1 -12.37 -0.40 -1.30
N THR A 2 -12.99 0.76 -1.43
CA THR A 2 -13.01 1.85 -0.42
C THR A 2 -13.33 1.39 1.01
N GLU A 3 -14.37 0.59 1.22
CA GLU A 3 -14.68 0.10 2.57
C GLU A 3 -13.60 -0.82 3.15
N ALA A 4 -12.91 -1.61 2.30
CA ALA A 4 -11.81 -2.45 2.74
C ALA A 4 -10.60 -1.61 3.15
N GLN A 5 -10.27 -0.58 2.36
CA GLN A 5 -9.25 0.44 2.71
C GLN A 5 -9.56 1.12 4.04
N HIS A 6 -10.79 1.61 4.21
CA HIS A 6 -11.18 2.29 5.44
C HIS A 6 -11.11 1.39 6.66
N ARG A 7 -11.49 0.10 6.53
CA ARG A 7 -11.33 -0.88 7.62
C ARG A 7 -9.87 -1.11 7.98
N TYR A 8 -9.00 -1.29 6.99
CA TYR A 8 -7.56 -1.47 7.22
C TYR A 8 -6.92 -0.25 7.90
N ILE A 9 -7.24 0.96 7.41
CA ILE A 9 -6.79 2.22 8.01
C ILE A 9 -7.32 2.35 9.44
N ALA A 10 -8.59 2.01 9.70
CA ALA A 10 -9.15 2.06 11.06
C ALA A 10 -8.42 1.13 12.02
N GLN A 11 -8.00 -0.07 11.57
CA GLN A 11 -7.17 -0.97 12.39
C GLN A 11 -5.81 -0.34 12.72
N ALA A 12 -5.13 0.29 11.74
CA ALA A 12 -3.87 1.00 11.98
C ALA A 12 -4.04 2.15 12.98
N VAL A 13 -5.10 2.95 12.83
CA VAL A 13 -5.40 4.06 13.74
C VAL A 13 -5.69 3.55 15.16
N GLN A 14 -6.47 2.46 15.30
CA GLN A 14 -6.75 1.85 16.60
C GLN A 14 -5.47 1.29 17.25
N TYR A 15 -4.59 0.67 16.46
CA TYR A 15 -3.31 0.14 16.93
C TYR A 15 -2.39 1.24 17.48
N ILE A 16 -2.32 2.39 16.80
CA ILE A 16 -1.57 3.58 17.25
C ILE A 16 -2.25 4.22 18.46
N ALA A 17 -3.57 4.40 18.44
CA ALA A 17 -4.30 5.04 19.54
C ALA A 17 -4.26 4.26 20.86
N ALA A 18 -3.94 2.97 20.83
CA ALA A 18 -3.74 2.17 22.03
C ALA A 18 -2.45 2.54 22.80
N ASP A 19 -1.51 3.25 22.16
CA ASP A 19 -0.22 3.64 22.73
C ASP A 19 0.37 4.80 21.93
N GLU A 20 0.28 6.01 22.50
CA GLU A 20 0.70 7.26 21.87
C GLU A 20 2.19 7.33 21.50
N SER A 21 3.01 6.38 21.98
CA SER A 21 4.43 6.27 21.61
C SER A 21 4.67 5.53 20.28
N ARG A 22 3.63 4.93 19.68
CA ARG A 22 3.74 4.14 18.46
C ARG A 22 3.63 4.98 17.20
N PHE A 23 4.50 4.67 16.24
CA PHE A 23 4.46 5.22 14.89
C PHE A 23 4.50 4.06 13.90
N LEU A 24 3.73 4.18 12.82
CA LEU A 24 3.78 3.26 11.69
C LEU A 24 4.27 4.01 10.47
N GLU A 25 5.48 3.70 10.02
CA GLU A 25 6.01 4.14 8.73
C GLU A 25 6.09 2.93 7.81
N VAL A 26 5.60 3.04 6.58
CA VAL A 26 5.69 1.93 5.62
C VAL A 26 7.14 1.63 5.33
N ASP A 27 7.58 0.38 5.47
CA ASP A 27 8.94 0.00 5.11
C ASP A 27 9.14 0.21 3.60
N ARG A 28 10.16 1.00 3.27
CA ARG A 28 10.51 1.33 1.90
C ARG A 28 10.77 0.08 1.04
N ALA A 29 11.42 -0.94 1.60
CA ALA A 29 11.72 -2.17 0.88
C ALA A 29 10.43 -2.96 0.56
N VAL A 30 9.45 -2.93 1.47
CA VAL A 30 8.15 -3.59 1.27
C VAL A 30 7.38 -2.93 0.14
N VAL A 31 7.26 -1.60 0.14
CA VAL A 31 6.54 -0.89 -0.93
C VAL A 31 7.24 -1.01 -2.27
N GLU A 32 8.57 -1.03 -2.32
CA GLU A 32 9.32 -1.22 -3.57
C GLU A 32 9.10 -2.61 -4.16
N LYS A 33 9.18 -3.66 -3.32
CA LYS A 33 8.90 -5.03 -3.73
C LYS A 33 7.46 -5.20 -4.21
N PHE A 34 6.50 -4.67 -3.46
CA PHE A 34 5.09 -4.73 -3.81
C PHE A 34 4.81 -4.01 -5.13
N ASN A 35 5.34 -2.79 -5.30
CA ASN A 35 5.17 -2.03 -6.53
C ASN A 35 5.80 -2.75 -7.73
N ALA A 36 7.00 -3.33 -7.59
CA ALA A 36 7.63 -4.09 -8.66
C ALA A 36 6.74 -5.26 -9.13
N HIS A 37 6.16 -6.00 -8.19
CA HIS A 37 5.23 -7.09 -8.47
C HIS A 37 3.95 -6.59 -9.18
N VAL A 38 3.28 -5.58 -8.63
CA VAL A 38 2.06 -5.00 -9.23
C VAL A 38 2.31 -4.47 -10.63
N GLN A 39 3.44 -3.81 -10.86
CA GLN A 39 3.79 -3.33 -12.19
C GLN A 39 4.01 -4.47 -13.18
N GLU A 40 4.67 -5.57 -12.77
CA GLU A 40 4.86 -6.75 -13.63
C GLU A 40 3.51 -7.35 -14.09
N GLU A 41 2.52 -7.37 -13.20
CA GLU A 41 1.16 -7.81 -13.54
C GLU A 41 0.43 -6.82 -14.44
N LEU A 42 0.52 -5.52 -14.14
CA LEU A 42 -0.11 -4.47 -14.94
C LEU A 42 0.41 -4.46 -16.37
N GLN A 43 1.71 -4.74 -16.60
CA GLN A 43 2.29 -4.88 -17.95
C GLN A 43 1.58 -5.96 -18.81
N LYS A 44 0.96 -6.95 -18.19
CA LYS A 44 0.23 -8.04 -18.87
C LYS A 44 -1.27 -7.73 -19.04
N SER A 45 -1.73 -6.56 -18.61
CA SER A 45 -3.14 -6.18 -18.56
C SER A 45 -3.55 -5.24 -19.71
N ALA A 46 -4.86 -5.09 -19.91
CA ALA A 46 -5.41 -4.13 -20.88
C ALA A 46 -5.01 -2.67 -20.57
N PHE A 47 -4.70 -2.37 -19.30
CA PHE A 47 -4.22 -1.04 -18.89
C PHE A 47 -2.86 -0.70 -19.48
N SER A 48 -2.07 -1.69 -19.93
CA SER A 48 -0.77 -1.50 -20.54
C SER A 48 -0.77 -1.46 -22.07
N SER A 49 -1.94 -1.43 -22.72
CA SER A 49 -2.05 -1.29 -24.19
C SER A 49 -1.37 -0.04 -24.77
N GLU A 50 -0.92 -0.09 -26.02
CA GLU A 50 -0.14 0.97 -26.72
C GLU A 50 -0.86 2.33 -26.84
N CYS A 51 -2.15 2.42 -26.50
CA CYS A 51 -2.88 3.68 -26.48
C CYS A 51 -2.53 4.52 -25.24
N SER A 52 -2.41 5.83 -25.45
CA SER A 52 -2.31 6.78 -24.34
C SER A 52 -3.60 6.75 -23.51
N SER A 53 -3.45 6.67 -22.19
CA SER A 53 -4.55 6.72 -21.24
C SER A 53 -4.15 7.52 -20.02
N TRP A 54 -5.14 8.08 -19.32
CA TRP A 54 -4.92 8.84 -18.09
C TRP A 54 -4.32 7.99 -16.94
N TYR A 55 -4.33 6.67 -17.07
CA TYR A 55 -3.79 5.74 -16.08
C TYR A 55 -2.27 5.60 -16.14
N LYS A 56 -1.65 6.03 -17.24
CA LYS A 56 -0.21 5.92 -17.48
C LYS A 56 0.51 7.25 -17.34
N ASN A 57 1.74 7.20 -16.82
CA ASN A 57 2.66 8.33 -16.91
C ASN A 57 3.39 8.36 -18.28
N GLU A 58 4.27 9.34 -18.48
CA GLU A 58 5.07 9.50 -19.70
C GLU A 58 6.00 8.30 -19.97
N ASP A 59 6.39 7.56 -18.93
CA ASP A 59 7.20 6.33 -19.03
C ASP A 59 6.35 5.08 -19.34
N GLY A 60 5.04 5.25 -19.56
CA GLY A 60 4.11 4.15 -19.83
C GLY A 60 3.75 3.31 -18.60
N ARG A 61 4.15 3.73 -17.39
CA ARG A 61 3.81 3.03 -16.13
C ARG A 61 2.40 3.35 -15.70
N VAL A 62 1.62 2.30 -15.41
CA VAL A 62 0.28 2.43 -14.84
C VAL A 62 0.41 2.79 -13.37
N ILE A 63 -0.03 3.99 -12.96
CA ILE A 63 0.23 4.54 -11.63
C ILE A 63 -0.98 4.54 -10.69
N ASN A 64 -2.18 4.29 -11.22
CA ASN A 64 -3.42 4.48 -10.47
C ASN A 64 -4.18 3.19 -10.15
N ASN A 65 -3.94 2.11 -10.90
CA ASN A 65 -4.78 0.92 -10.87
C ASN A 65 -4.12 -0.23 -10.10
N TRP A 66 -4.97 -1.01 -9.43
CA TRP A 66 -4.65 -2.32 -8.88
C TRP A 66 -4.67 -3.37 -10.00
N SER A 67 -3.72 -4.33 -9.99
CA SER A 67 -3.59 -5.38 -11.00
C SER A 67 -4.59 -6.52 -10.84
N GLY A 68 -4.97 -6.83 -9.60
CA GLY A 68 -5.79 -7.98 -9.27
C GLY A 68 -7.30 -7.71 -9.19
N THR A 69 -8.01 -8.71 -8.68
CA THR A 69 -9.45 -8.69 -8.40
C THR A 69 -9.79 -7.90 -7.13
N VAL A 70 -11.08 -7.62 -6.95
CA VAL A 70 -11.59 -6.97 -5.73
C VAL A 70 -11.49 -7.92 -4.52
N GLU A 71 -11.64 -9.23 -4.76
CA GLU A 71 -11.51 -10.27 -3.74
C GLU A 71 -10.08 -10.36 -3.22
N GLU A 72 -9.08 -10.37 -4.10
CA GLU A 72 -7.66 -10.33 -3.72
C GLU A 72 -7.35 -9.04 -2.94
N TYR A 73 -7.86 -7.89 -3.42
CA TYR A 73 -7.69 -6.63 -2.71
C TYR A 73 -8.28 -6.68 -1.29
N ARG A 74 -9.48 -7.25 -1.14
CA ARG A 74 -10.14 -7.43 0.16
C ARG A 74 -9.35 -8.36 1.07
N ALA A 75 -8.75 -9.42 0.53
CA ALA A 75 -7.90 -10.33 1.30
C ALA A 75 -6.62 -9.64 1.77
N HIS A 76 -5.93 -8.91 0.88
CA HIS A 76 -4.72 -8.15 1.21
C HIS A 76 -4.96 -7.04 2.25
N THR A 77 -6.18 -6.49 2.30
CA THR A 77 -6.55 -5.42 3.23
C THR A 77 -7.47 -5.89 4.36
N HIS A 78 -7.55 -7.21 4.60
CA HIS A 78 -8.42 -7.75 5.64
C HIS A 78 -7.91 -7.40 7.04
N ASP A 79 -6.65 -7.75 7.34
CA ASP A 79 -6.00 -7.52 8.62
C ASP A 79 -4.76 -6.65 8.45
N LEU A 80 -4.54 -5.71 9.39
CA LEU A 80 -3.33 -4.90 9.45
C LEU A 80 -2.07 -5.78 9.53
N GLN A 81 -1.18 -5.66 8.54
CA GLN A 81 0.09 -6.37 8.52
C GLN A 81 1.19 -5.51 9.14
N LEU A 82 1.44 -5.67 10.43
CA LEU A 82 2.44 -4.86 11.15
C LEU A 82 3.87 -5.04 10.62
N ASP A 83 4.16 -6.17 9.99
CA ASP A 83 5.47 -6.46 9.39
C ASP A 83 5.75 -5.63 8.12
N ASP A 84 4.72 -4.98 7.54
CA ASP A 84 4.88 -4.05 6.43
C ASP A 84 5.38 -2.66 6.89
N TYR A 85 5.48 -2.46 8.21
CA TYR A 85 5.77 -1.15 8.81
C TYR A 85 7.00 -1.19 9.71
N LEU A 86 7.78 -0.12 9.64
CA LEU A 86 8.72 0.24 10.68
C LEU A 86 7.91 0.77 11.88
N GLN A 87 8.01 0.04 13.00
CA GLN A 87 7.44 0.43 14.29
C GLN A 87 8.48 1.22 15.06
N LEU A 88 8.46 2.54 14.89
CA LEU A 88 9.37 3.43 15.61
C LEU A 88 8.73 3.78 16.95
N ALA A 89 9.51 3.73 18.02
CA ALA A 89 9.16 4.36 19.30
C ALA A 89 9.76 5.76 19.30
N GLU A 90 9.09 6.76 19.91
CA GLU A 90 9.76 8.04 20.16
C GLU A 90 11.05 7.80 20.95
N SER A 91 12.22 8.02 20.34
CA SER A 91 13.40 8.38 21.09
C SER A 91 13.14 9.77 21.64
N GLY A 92 12.67 9.84 22.90
CA GLY A 92 12.50 11.09 23.62
C GLY A 92 13.75 11.97 23.54
N PRO A 93 13.64 13.29 23.76
CA PRO A 93 14.69 14.24 23.42
C PRO A 93 16.03 13.82 24.03
N ALA A 94 17.06 13.72 23.19
CA ALA A 94 18.43 13.59 23.64
C ALA A 94 18.72 14.74 24.62
N LYS A 95 18.95 14.37 25.89
CA LYS A 95 19.38 15.31 26.93
C LYS A 95 20.71 15.96 26.59
#